data_AF-V8PDN8-F1
#
_entry.id   AF-V8PDN8-F1
#
_cell.length_a   1.000
_cell.length_b   1.000
_cell.length_c   1.000
_cell.angle_alpha   90.00
_cell.angle_beta   90.00
_cell.angle_gamma   90.00
#
_symmetry.space_group_name_H-M   'P 1'
#
loop_
_entity.id
_entity.type
_entity.pdbx_description
1 polymer ?
#
loop_
_entity_poly.entity_id
_entity_poly.type
_entity_poly.pdbx_seq_one_letter_code
_entity_poly.pdbx_strand_id
1 'polypeptide(L)'
;MGEEVFQCPPNLYGGGSPALSKLVGGPDCAKLLWKGRSLAPDPTFIQSRLELYEELKKESDALLRTRASIHSQTIQITLSDGKVTGGQAWKTTPYQVAVDLSRGVADSVVIARVNGELWDLNRPMEGDSTLELLTFENEDAQAVYWHSSAHILGEAMENYYGGCLCYGPPIENGFYYDMHMENSKLWETSGHWQHYSENMFSFEAEKEIFALKPMNCPGHCLMFAHRPRSWREMPLRLADFGVLHRNELSGTLSGLTRVRRFQQDDAHLFCTMEQQLQNSLDDFGEPWKLNPGDGAFYGPKIDITIKDAIGRYHQCATIQLDFQLPVRFNLTYVGKDGNDKTRPVIIHRAILGSVERMMAILAENYSGKWPFWLSPRQVMVVPVGPTCEEYAQQVCKEASEAGLMADVDLDQSCTLNKKIRNAQLAQYNFIFVVGEKEKAGNAINVRTRDNKIHGEVSVPLALEKLRKLKASRTLRAEEEF
;
A
#
# COMPACT_ATOMS: atom_id res chain seq x y z
N MET A 1 -18.31 6.88 -5.58
CA MET A 1 -18.10 8.13 -4.81
C MET A 1 -18.59 7.87 -3.41
N GLY A 2 -17.72 8.07 -2.41
CA GLY A 2 -18.03 7.94 -0.99
C GLY A 2 -17.47 6.66 -0.37
N GLU A 3 -16.20 6.67 0.03
CA GLU A 3 -15.70 5.74 1.07
C GLU A 3 -16.09 6.37 2.42
N GLU A 4 -17.05 5.76 3.13
CA GLU A 4 -17.44 6.19 4.47
C GLU A 4 -16.50 5.57 5.51
N VAL A 5 -16.07 6.38 6.49
CA VAL A 5 -15.17 6.03 7.60
C VAL A 5 -15.97 6.06 8.90
N PHE A 6 -15.83 5.06 9.78
CA PHE A 6 -16.48 5.04 11.09
C PHE A 6 -15.51 4.68 12.24
N GLN A 7 -15.53 5.51 13.30
CA GLN A 7 -14.83 5.34 14.58
C GLN A 7 -15.83 4.96 15.70
N CYS A 8 -15.33 4.29 16.74
CA CYS A 8 -16.07 3.86 17.93
C CYS A 8 -16.28 5.04 18.92
N PRO A 9 -17.40 5.13 19.67
CA PRO A 9 -17.61 6.21 20.63
C PRO A 9 -16.75 6.07 21.92
N PRO A 10 -16.40 7.17 22.62
CA PRO A 10 -15.27 7.18 23.57
C PRO A 10 -15.52 6.60 24.99
N ASN A 11 -16.63 5.94 25.30
CA ASN A 11 -16.94 5.65 26.72
C ASN A 11 -17.64 4.31 26.96
N LEU A 12 -16.90 3.21 27.11
CA LEU A 12 -17.44 1.95 27.67
C LEU A 12 -16.50 1.10 28.55
N TYR A 13 -15.35 1.62 29.00
CA TYR A 13 -14.48 0.87 29.94
C TYR A 13 -14.31 1.56 31.29
N GLY A 14 -15.43 1.83 31.95
CA GLY A 14 -15.50 2.15 33.37
C GLY A 14 -16.04 0.97 34.17
N GLY A 15 -15.23 -0.08 34.35
CA GLY A 15 -15.67 -1.25 35.13
C GLY A 15 -14.54 -2.25 35.35
N GLY A 16 -13.77 -2.06 36.42
CA GLY A 16 -12.68 -2.97 36.80
C GLY A 16 -13.20 -4.38 37.10
N SER A 17 -12.80 -5.36 36.28
CA SER A 17 -12.99 -6.78 36.60
C SER A 17 -11.90 -7.23 37.60
N PRO A 18 -12.26 -7.85 38.74
CA PRO A 18 -11.30 -8.30 39.76
C PRO A 18 -10.33 -9.41 39.29
N ALA A 19 -10.54 -9.98 38.10
CA ALA A 19 -9.82 -11.15 37.60
C ALA A 19 -8.35 -10.86 37.22
N LEU A 20 -8.02 -9.62 36.85
CA LEU A 20 -6.65 -9.23 36.43
C LEU A 20 -5.64 -9.13 37.58
N SER A 21 -6.11 -9.06 38.83
CA SER A 21 -5.25 -8.89 40.01
C SER A 21 -4.41 -10.13 40.38
N LYS A 22 -4.70 -11.30 39.81
CA LYS A 22 -4.03 -12.57 40.16
C LYS A 22 -2.87 -12.96 39.23
N LEU A 23 -2.70 -12.29 38.09
CA LEU A 23 -1.70 -12.65 37.08
C LEU A 23 -0.37 -11.87 37.20
N VAL A 24 -0.33 -10.83 38.03
CA VAL A 24 0.87 -9.99 38.18
C VAL A 24 1.31 -10.05 39.63
N GLY A 25 2.41 -10.77 39.88
CA GLY A 25 2.95 -10.96 41.22
C GLY A 25 3.33 -9.65 41.91
N GLY A 26 2.78 -9.46 43.11
CA GLY A 26 3.30 -8.55 44.13
C GLY A 26 2.99 -7.05 43.94
N PRO A 27 2.64 -6.33 45.02
CA PRO A 27 2.24 -4.92 44.97
C PRO A 27 3.35 -3.92 44.60
N ASP A 28 4.59 -4.37 44.37
CA ASP A 28 5.73 -3.50 44.05
C ASP A 28 6.24 -3.61 42.59
N CYS A 29 5.79 -4.58 41.78
CA CYS A 29 6.12 -4.59 40.34
C CYS A 29 5.28 -3.59 39.52
N ALA A 30 4.12 -3.18 40.02
CA ALA A 30 3.23 -2.23 39.34
C ALA A 30 3.68 -0.75 39.41
N LYS A 31 4.68 -0.41 40.25
CA LYS A 31 5.10 0.99 40.48
C LYS A 31 6.23 1.48 39.57
N LEU A 32 6.88 0.62 38.80
CA LEU A 32 8.06 0.97 38.00
C LEU A 32 7.83 1.08 36.47
N LEU A 33 6.61 0.85 35.98
CA LEU A 33 6.35 0.85 34.52
C LEU A 33 5.13 1.65 34.04
N TRP A 34 4.49 2.48 34.86
CA TRP A 34 3.33 3.24 34.38
C TRP A 34 3.28 4.68 34.89
N LYS A 35 3.83 5.59 34.08
CA LYS A 35 3.50 7.02 34.07
C LYS A 35 3.14 7.44 32.64
N GLY A 36 2.19 6.75 32.01
CA GLY A 36 1.60 7.21 30.75
C GLY A 36 0.82 8.49 31.01
N ARG A 37 1.27 9.62 30.45
CA ARG A 37 0.48 10.86 30.42
C ARG A 37 -0.47 10.74 29.23
N SER A 38 -1.77 10.78 29.47
CA SER A 38 -2.72 11.23 28.44
C SER A 38 -2.29 12.61 27.97
N LEU A 39 -2.37 12.90 26.67
CA LEU A 39 -2.20 14.28 26.20
C LEU A 39 -3.25 15.15 26.90
N ALA A 40 -2.80 16.16 27.64
CA ALA A 40 -3.67 17.06 28.39
C ALA A 40 -3.18 18.50 28.20
N PRO A 41 -3.99 19.39 27.59
CA PRO A 41 -5.33 19.14 27.05
C PRO A 41 -5.31 18.25 25.79
N ASP A 42 -6.46 17.70 25.44
CA ASP A 42 -6.66 16.94 24.19
C ASP A 42 -6.24 17.79 22.98
N PRO A 43 -5.65 17.20 21.93
CA PRO A 43 -5.35 17.91 20.70
C PRO A 43 -6.59 18.61 20.10
N THR A 44 -6.43 19.86 19.67
CA THR A 44 -7.55 20.70 19.18
C THR A 44 -8.25 20.12 17.95
N PHE A 45 -7.56 19.30 17.15
CA PHE A 45 -8.16 18.64 15.99
C PHE A 45 -9.17 17.54 16.36
N ILE A 46 -9.11 16.99 17.58
CA ILE A 46 -10.10 16.01 18.04
C ILE A 46 -11.45 16.69 18.16
N GLN A 47 -11.48 17.87 18.78
CA GLN A 47 -12.71 18.66 18.93
C GLN A 47 -13.30 19.03 17.57
N SER A 48 -12.50 19.50 16.62
CA SER A 48 -13.01 19.85 15.28
C SER A 48 -13.49 18.64 14.48
N ARG A 49 -12.83 17.48 14.60
CA ARG A 49 -13.31 16.22 14.00
C ARG A 49 -14.64 15.78 14.60
N LEU A 50 -14.80 15.89 15.92
CA LEU A 50 -16.05 15.57 16.62
C LEU A 50 -17.18 16.50 16.20
N GLU A 51 -16.93 17.81 16.09
CA GLU A 51 -17.92 18.78 15.62
C GLU A 51 -18.39 18.47 14.19
N LEU A 52 -17.44 18.19 13.28
CA LEU A 52 -17.75 17.78 11.91
C LEU A 52 -18.53 16.46 11.87
N TYR A 53 -18.13 15.48 12.69
CA TYR A 53 -18.83 14.21 12.80
C TYR A 53 -20.27 14.39 13.27
N GLU A 54 -20.51 15.17 14.32
CA GLU A 54 -21.86 15.44 14.83
C GLU A 54 -22.73 16.16 13.80
N GLU A 55 -22.16 17.11 13.04
CA GLU A 55 -22.85 17.77 11.94
C GLU A 55 -23.26 16.76 10.84
N LEU A 56 -22.31 16.01 10.31
CA LEU A 56 -22.54 15.03 9.24
C LEU A 56 -23.47 13.89 9.70
N LYS A 57 -23.34 13.47 10.96
CA LYS A 57 -24.20 12.44 11.57
C LYS A 57 -25.64 12.93 11.66
N LYS A 58 -25.84 14.19 12.05
CA LYS A 58 -27.17 14.80 12.11
C LYS A 58 -27.80 14.92 10.72
N GLU A 59 -27.02 15.29 9.70
CA GLU A 59 -27.49 15.32 8.31
C GLU A 59 -27.87 13.93 7.81
N SER A 60 -27.00 12.94 8.02
CA SER A 60 -27.25 11.53 7.67
C SER A 60 -28.50 10.99 8.35
N ASP A 61 -28.68 11.23 9.65
CA ASP A 61 -29.87 10.81 10.39
C ASP A 61 -31.15 11.49 9.91
N ALA A 62 -31.08 12.75 9.49
CA ALA A 62 -32.21 13.46 8.91
C ALA A 62 -32.57 12.90 7.52
N LEU A 63 -31.58 12.56 6.70
CA LEU A 63 -31.77 11.89 5.41
C LEU A 63 -32.39 10.50 5.59
N LEU A 64 -31.87 9.68 6.50
CA LEU A 64 -32.42 8.37 6.82
C LEU A 64 -33.87 8.47 7.33
N ARG A 65 -34.18 9.42 8.20
CA ARG A 65 -35.55 9.69 8.65
C ARG A 65 -36.49 10.09 7.51
N THR A 66 -36.00 10.91 6.58
CA THR A 66 -36.77 11.34 5.40
C THR A 66 -37.02 10.17 4.45
N ARG A 67 -36.02 9.33 4.21
CA ARG A 67 -36.20 8.11 3.39
C ARG A 67 -37.16 7.12 4.07
N ALA A 68 -37.06 6.97 5.39
CA ALA A 68 -37.96 6.15 6.18
C ALA A 68 -39.40 6.69 6.25
N SER A 69 -39.66 7.97 5.96
CA SER A 69 -41.03 8.49 5.89
C SER A 69 -41.62 8.41 4.47
N ILE A 70 -40.80 8.60 3.43
CA ILE A 70 -41.25 8.65 2.03
C ILE A 70 -41.25 7.26 1.38
N HIS A 71 -40.25 6.43 1.68
CA HIS A 71 -39.97 5.18 0.97
C HIS A 71 -40.13 3.93 1.85
N SER A 72 -40.63 4.07 3.08
CA SER A 72 -40.90 2.93 3.96
C SER A 72 -42.03 2.10 3.39
N GLN A 73 -41.67 0.89 2.95
CA GLN A 73 -42.57 -0.15 2.50
C GLN A 73 -42.23 -1.46 3.20
N THR A 74 -43.19 -2.38 3.28
CA THR A 74 -42.92 -3.72 3.78
C THR A 74 -41.96 -4.44 2.85
N ILE A 75 -40.91 -5.04 3.41
CA ILE A 75 -39.89 -5.79 2.69
C ILE A 75 -39.81 -7.23 3.19
N GLN A 76 -39.37 -8.12 2.33
CA GLN A 76 -39.08 -9.52 2.64
C GLN A 76 -37.57 -9.73 2.74
N ILE A 77 -37.13 -10.31 3.86
CA ILE A 77 -35.72 -10.56 4.17
C ILE A 77 -35.53 -12.08 4.24
N THR A 78 -34.75 -12.62 3.32
CA THR A 78 -34.49 -14.07 3.24
C THR A 78 -33.18 -14.38 3.95
N LEU A 79 -33.25 -15.18 5.01
CA LEU A 79 -32.09 -15.62 5.78
C LEU A 79 -31.36 -16.77 5.08
N SER A 80 -30.13 -17.06 5.53
CA SER A 80 -29.28 -18.13 4.98
C SER A 80 -29.87 -19.54 5.11
N ASP A 81 -30.75 -19.76 6.09
CA ASP A 81 -31.50 -21.02 6.27
C ASP A 81 -32.75 -21.13 5.37
N GLY A 82 -32.99 -20.13 4.52
CA GLY A 82 -34.16 -20.02 3.65
C GLY A 82 -35.41 -19.48 4.35
N LYS A 83 -35.35 -19.17 5.65
CA LYS A 83 -36.46 -18.55 6.37
C LYS A 83 -36.63 -17.11 5.91
N VAL A 84 -37.88 -16.73 5.66
CA VAL A 84 -38.23 -15.34 5.29
C VAL A 84 -38.79 -14.62 6.51
N THR A 85 -38.26 -13.43 6.80
CA THR A 85 -38.77 -12.52 7.83
C THR A 85 -39.21 -11.20 7.20
N GLY A 86 -40.26 -10.60 7.76
CA GLY A 86 -40.75 -9.30 7.30
C GLY A 86 -39.98 -8.15 7.92
N GLY A 87 -39.80 -7.07 7.17
CA GLY A 87 -39.18 -5.83 7.64
C GLY A 87 -39.86 -4.59 7.06
N GLN A 88 -39.30 -3.42 7.37
CA GLN A 88 -39.68 -2.13 6.81
C GLN A 88 -38.45 -1.49 6.16
N ALA A 89 -38.57 -1.13 4.87
CA ALA A 89 -37.53 -0.43 4.15
C ALA A 89 -37.13 0.86 4.88
N TRP A 90 -35.84 1.16 4.90
CA TRP A 90 -35.21 2.30 5.55
C TRP A 90 -35.41 2.35 7.08
N LYS A 91 -35.88 1.27 7.71
CA LYS A 91 -36.08 1.18 9.17
C LYS A 91 -35.47 -0.09 9.77
N THR A 92 -35.74 -1.25 9.19
CA THR A 92 -35.21 -2.52 9.70
C THR A 92 -33.73 -2.65 9.32
N THR A 93 -32.89 -2.97 10.31
CA THR A 93 -31.44 -3.16 10.14
C THR A 93 -31.07 -4.64 10.31
N PRO A 94 -29.92 -5.10 9.78
CA PRO A 94 -29.41 -6.44 10.08
C PRO A 94 -29.29 -6.73 11.57
N TYR A 95 -28.88 -5.74 12.39
CA TYR A 95 -28.81 -5.87 13.84
C TYR A 95 -30.18 -6.17 14.45
N GLN A 96 -31.23 -5.48 14.02
CA GLN A 96 -32.59 -5.72 14.52
C GLN A 96 -33.04 -7.15 14.20
N VAL A 97 -32.77 -7.62 12.98
CA VAL A 97 -33.08 -9.01 12.58
C VAL A 97 -32.29 -10.01 13.43
N ALA A 98 -31.01 -9.74 13.72
CA ALA A 98 -30.19 -10.58 14.59
C ALA A 98 -30.77 -10.67 16.02
N VAL A 99 -31.21 -9.54 16.57
CA VAL A 99 -31.87 -9.47 17.89
C VAL A 99 -33.18 -10.26 17.90
N ASP A 100 -33.99 -10.11 16.84
CA ASP A 100 -35.29 -10.80 16.69
C ASP A 100 -35.12 -12.33 16.57
N LEU A 101 -33.98 -12.80 16.05
CA LEU A 101 -33.63 -14.22 16.03
C LEU A 101 -33.25 -14.71 17.44
N SER A 102 -32.23 -14.10 18.04
CA SER A 102 -31.90 -14.28 19.45
C SER A 102 -30.82 -13.29 19.89
N ARG A 103 -30.80 -12.98 21.18
CA ARG A 103 -29.74 -12.16 21.75
C ARG A 103 -28.33 -12.75 21.58
N GLY A 104 -28.20 -14.08 21.68
CA GLY A 104 -26.92 -14.76 21.48
C GLY A 104 -26.39 -14.63 20.04
N VAL A 105 -27.28 -14.65 19.05
CA VAL A 105 -26.91 -14.35 17.66
C VAL A 105 -26.45 -12.90 17.54
N ALA A 106 -27.24 -11.94 18.03
CA ALA A 106 -26.87 -10.52 17.98
C ALA A 106 -25.50 -10.21 18.64
N ASP A 107 -25.19 -10.87 19.77
CA ASP A 107 -23.92 -10.68 20.48
C ASP A 107 -22.70 -11.29 19.74
N SER A 108 -22.93 -12.25 18.83
CA SER A 108 -21.87 -12.98 18.11
C SER A 108 -21.56 -12.44 16.71
N VAL A 109 -22.45 -11.63 16.15
CA VAL A 109 -22.35 -11.16 14.77
C VAL A 109 -21.43 -9.95 14.68
N VAL A 110 -20.54 -9.95 13.70
CA VAL A 110 -19.59 -8.88 13.44
C VAL A 110 -20.07 -7.95 12.33
N ILE A 111 -20.55 -8.53 11.22
CA ILE A 111 -20.97 -7.81 10.02
C ILE A 111 -22.10 -8.58 9.32
N ALA A 112 -22.85 -7.92 8.43
CA ALA A 112 -23.87 -8.57 7.62
C ALA A 112 -23.47 -8.63 6.15
N ARG A 113 -23.88 -9.68 5.44
CA ARG A 113 -23.87 -9.73 3.97
C ARG A 113 -25.29 -9.54 3.48
N VAL A 114 -25.56 -8.45 2.79
CA VAL A 114 -26.87 -8.12 2.21
C VAL A 114 -26.75 -8.15 0.70
N ASN A 115 -27.53 -9.01 0.04
CA ASN A 115 -27.48 -9.21 -1.43
C ASN A 115 -26.07 -9.50 -1.98
N GLY A 116 -25.23 -10.19 -1.20
CA GLY A 116 -23.85 -10.54 -1.56
C GLY A 116 -22.79 -9.50 -1.19
N GLU A 117 -23.19 -8.31 -0.71
CA GLU A 117 -22.28 -7.23 -0.31
C GLU A 117 -22.19 -7.07 1.21
N LEU A 118 -21.04 -6.67 1.74
CA LEU A 118 -20.84 -6.45 3.17
C LEU A 118 -21.44 -5.12 3.62
N TRP A 119 -22.32 -5.16 4.62
CA TRP A 119 -23.07 -4.03 5.16
C TRP A 119 -22.94 -3.97 6.68
N ASP A 120 -22.84 -2.76 7.21
CA ASP A 120 -22.88 -2.52 8.65
C ASP A 120 -24.19 -2.98 9.28
N LEU A 121 -24.10 -3.48 10.52
CA LEU A 121 -25.26 -4.03 11.22
C LEU A 121 -26.36 -3.00 11.49
N ASN A 122 -26.00 -1.72 11.57
CA ASN A 122 -26.94 -0.62 11.81
C ASN A 122 -27.45 0.05 10.52
N ARG A 123 -26.99 -0.40 9.34
CA ARG A 123 -27.45 0.14 8.06
C ARG A 123 -28.88 -0.36 7.78
N PRO A 124 -29.87 0.54 7.58
CA PRO A 124 -31.23 0.10 7.24
C PRO A 124 -31.31 -0.56 5.86
N MET A 125 -32.06 -1.65 5.75
CA MET A 125 -32.32 -2.32 4.48
C MET A 125 -33.25 -1.48 3.60
N GLU A 126 -32.93 -1.38 2.31
CA GLU A 126 -33.60 -0.46 1.38
C GLU A 126 -34.77 -1.12 0.63
N GLY A 127 -34.80 -2.46 0.58
CA GLY A 127 -35.75 -3.26 -0.18
C GLY A 127 -35.70 -4.74 0.22
N ASP A 128 -36.37 -5.58 -0.56
CA ASP A 128 -36.27 -7.03 -0.41
C ASP A 128 -34.82 -7.47 -0.55
N SER A 129 -34.38 -8.36 0.32
CA SER A 129 -32.97 -8.71 0.41
C SER A 129 -32.71 -10.12 0.92
N THR A 130 -31.55 -10.66 0.56
CA THR A 130 -30.96 -11.82 1.21
C THR A 130 -30.02 -11.34 2.32
N LEU A 131 -30.12 -11.92 3.52
CA LEU A 131 -29.32 -11.55 4.67
C LEU A 131 -28.55 -12.75 5.22
N GLU A 132 -27.23 -12.60 5.28
CA GLU A 132 -26.32 -13.49 5.99
C GLU A 132 -25.70 -12.72 7.16
N LEU A 133 -25.79 -13.26 8.36
CA LEU A 133 -25.17 -12.68 9.55
C LEU A 133 -23.82 -13.38 9.77
N LEU A 134 -22.72 -12.64 9.63
CA LEU A 134 -21.37 -13.19 9.67
C LEU A 134 -20.79 -13.04 11.07
N THR A 135 -20.40 -14.17 11.64
CA THR A 135 -19.66 -14.27 12.90
C THR A 135 -18.16 -14.26 12.64
N PHE A 136 -17.35 -14.17 13.69
CA PHE A 136 -15.88 -14.09 13.59
C PHE A 136 -15.22 -15.31 12.90
N GLU A 137 -15.93 -16.43 12.76
CA GLU A 137 -15.45 -17.61 12.02
C GLU A 137 -15.37 -17.39 10.50
N ASN A 138 -15.97 -16.33 9.97
CA ASN A 138 -15.93 -16.00 8.55
C ASN A 138 -14.75 -15.05 8.21
N GLU A 139 -14.04 -15.30 7.11
CA GLU A 139 -12.88 -14.50 6.69
C GLU A 139 -13.21 -13.02 6.44
N ASP A 140 -14.36 -12.72 5.82
CA ASP A 140 -14.80 -11.34 5.60
C ASP A 140 -15.06 -10.63 6.93
N ALA A 141 -15.67 -11.33 7.90
CA ALA A 141 -15.91 -10.80 9.24
C ALA A 141 -14.61 -10.57 10.01
N GLN A 142 -13.61 -11.46 9.86
CA GLN A 142 -12.28 -11.26 10.45
C GLN A 142 -11.61 -10.01 9.88
N ALA A 143 -11.66 -9.81 8.56
CA ALA A 143 -11.09 -8.63 7.93
C ALA A 143 -11.72 -7.33 8.48
N VAL A 144 -13.06 -7.29 8.63
CA VAL A 144 -13.75 -6.14 9.25
C VAL A 144 -13.34 -5.95 10.71
N TYR A 145 -13.31 -7.02 11.50
CA TYR A 145 -12.90 -6.99 12.91
C TYR A 145 -11.47 -6.43 13.07
N TRP A 146 -10.55 -6.89 12.22
CA TRP A 146 -9.18 -6.40 12.21
C TRP A 146 -9.07 -4.95 11.79
N HIS A 147 -9.89 -4.51 10.83
CA HIS A 147 -9.96 -3.11 10.44
C HIS A 147 -10.41 -2.22 11.61
N SER A 148 -11.48 -2.61 12.33
CA SER A 148 -11.92 -1.88 13.53
C SER A 148 -10.85 -1.87 14.63
N SER A 149 -10.12 -2.99 14.80
CA SER A 149 -9.02 -3.08 15.75
C SER A 149 -7.85 -2.17 15.38
N ALA A 150 -7.59 -1.98 14.07
CA ALA A 150 -6.65 -0.97 13.59
C ALA A 150 -7.09 0.43 14.04
N HIS A 151 -8.36 0.81 13.85
CA HIS A 151 -8.84 2.12 14.33
C HIS A 151 -8.65 2.32 15.84
N ILE A 152 -8.89 1.28 16.66
CA ILE A 152 -8.64 1.35 18.12
C ILE A 152 -7.15 1.57 18.40
N LEU A 153 -6.27 0.85 17.71
CA LEU A 153 -4.83 1.07 17.82
C LEU A 153 -4.47 2.49 17.39
N GLY A 154 -5.01 2.97 16.27
CA GLY A 154 -4.79 4.32 15.76
C GLY A 154 -5.20 5.39 16.77
N GLU A 155 -6.41 5.29 17.33
CA GLU A 155 -6.89 6.20 18.38
C GLU A 155 -5.95 6.18 19.61
N ALA A 156 -5.56 4.99 20.07
CA ALA A 156 -4.60 4.89 21.17
C ALA A 156 -3.24 5.50 20.80
N MET A 157 -2.81 5.35 19.55
CA MET A 157 -1.55 5.93 19.10
C MET A 157 -1.62 7.48 19.00
N GLU A 158 -2.70 8.06 18.47
CA GLU A 158 -2.93 9.52 18.47
C GLU A 158 -2.99 10.08 19.90
N ASN A 159 -3.78 9.45 20.78
CA ASN A 159 -4.05 9.96 22.12
C ASN A 159 -2.87 9.83 23.08
N TYR A 160 -2.03 8.80 22.94
CA TYR A 160 -0.93 8.53 23.87
C TYR A 160 0.45 8.90 23.33
N TYR A 161 0.64 8.90 22.00
CA TYR A 161 1.96 9.10 21.38
C TYR A 161 2.00 10.30 20.43
N GLY A 162 0.88 11.01 20.21
CA GLY A 162 0.86 12.27 19.46
C GLY A 162 1.15 12.14 17.97
N GLY A 163 1.23 10.92 17.44
CA GLY A 163 1.54 10.71 16.03
C GLY A 163 0.32 10.87 15.14
N CYS A 164 0.55 11.14 13.86
CA CYS A 164 -0.51 11.30 12.87
C CYS A 164 -0.79 9.98 12.16
N LEU A 165 -2.05 9.54 12.19
CA LEU A 165 -2.49 8.32 11.49
C LEU A 165 -2.33 8.45 9.98
N CYS A 166 -1.76 7.41 9.37
CA CYS A 166 -1.58 7.33 7.93
C CYS A 166 -2.47 6.21 7.35
N TYR A 167 -2.02 4.96 7.40
CA TYR A 167 -2.68 3.82 6.76
C TYR A 167 -2.78 2.64 7.70
N GLY A 168 -3.98 2.09 7.89
CA GLY A 168 -4.21 1.00 8.85
C GLY A 168 -5.13 -0.09 8.31
N PRO A 169 -4.65 -0.95 7.40
CA PRO A 169 -5.46 -2.00 6.82
C PRO A 169 -5.53 -3.25 7.72
N PRO A 170 -6.57 -4.08 7.53
CA PRO A 170 -6.51 -5.47 7.97
C PRO A 170 -5.54 -6.27 7.09
N ILE A 171 -4.98 -7.34 7.67
CA ILE A 171 -4.15 -8.36 7.00
C ILE A 171 -4.68 -9.75 7.37
N GLU A 172 -4.23 -10.78 6.67
CA GLU A 172 -4.74 -12.17 6.80
C GLU A 172 -4.86 -12.67 8.25
N ASN A 173 -3.94 -12.26 9.14
CA ASN A 173 -3.92 -12.71 10.55
C ASN A 173 -3.87 -11.55 11.56
N GLY A 174 -4.39 -10.37 11.21
CA GLY A 174 -4.39 -9.22 12.13
C GLY A 174 -4.51 -7.89 11.41
N PHE A 175 -3.82 -6.87 11.93
CA PHE A 175 -3.82 -5.52 11.38
C PHE A 175 -2.51 -4.82 11.73
N TYR A 176 -2.22 -3.73 11.03
CA TYR A 176 -1.17 -2.79 11.41
C TYR A 176 -1.68 -1.36 11.26
N TYR A 177 -0.92 -0.39 11.77
CA TYR A 177 -1.17 1.02 11.53
C TYR A 177 0.13 1.78 11.32
N ASP A 178 0.25 2.43 10.16
CA ASP A 178 1.31 3.37 9.85
C ASP A 178 1.02 4.70 10.57
N MET A 179 1.97 5.16 11.37
CA MET A 179 1.89 6.41 12.10
C MET A 179 3.14 7.25 11.85
N HIS A 180 2.93 8.55 11.64
CA HIS A 180 4.02 9.53 11.55
C HIS A 180 4.33 10.14 12.92
N MET A 181 5.59 10.13 13.34
CA MET A 181 6.04 10.58 14.68
C MET A 181 7.30 11.49 14.64
N GLU A 182 7.57 12.21 13.55
CA GLU A 182 8.85 12.95 13.43
C GLU A 182 8.71 14.46 13.70
N ASN A 183 9.19 14.88 14.87
CA ASN A 183 9.38 16.27 15.31
C ASN A 183 10.57 16.93 14.55
N SER A 184 10.51 18.25 14.32
CA SER A 184 11.52 19.13 13.71
C SER A 184 12.93 18.90 14.23
N LYS A 185 13.09 18.56 15.51
CA LYS A 185 14.39 18.25 16.15
C LYS A 185 15.19 17.20 15.38
N LEU A 186 14.55 16.20 14.77
CA LEU A 186 15.23 15.19 13.95
C LEU A 186 15.86 15.83 12.71
N TRP A 187 15.08 16.67 12.02
CA TRP A 187 15.50 17.38 10.82
C TRP A 187 16.57 18.43 11.12
N GLU A 188 16.48 19.11 12.27
CA GLU A 188 17.48 20.05 12.76
C GLU A 188 18.81 19.35 13.07
N THR A 189 18.75 18.21 13.78
CA THR A 189 19.93 17.38 14.07
C THR A 189 20.64 16.99 12.78
N SER A 190 19.87 16.48 11.82
CA SER A 190 20.40 16.06 10.52
C SER A 190 20.90 17.21 9.63
N GLY A 191 20.52 18.46 9.91
CA GLY A 191 20.85 19.62 9.08
C GLY A 191 19.88 19.90 7.95
N HIS A 192 18.95 18.98 7.67
CA HIS A 192 17.98 19.13 6.58
C HIS A 192 17.03 20.30 6.83
N TRP A 193 16.70 20.59 8.09
CA TRP A 193 15.81 21.70 8.42
C TRP A 193 16.35 23.06 7.92
N GLN A 194 17.65 23.30 8.11
CA GLN A 194 18.29 24.57 7.73
C GLN A 194 18.37 24.77 6.21
N HIS A 195 18.33 23.70 5.43
CA HIS A 195 18.44 23.75 3.97
C HIS A 195 17.10 23.61 3.25
N TYR A 196 16.14 22.91 3.85
CA TYR A 196 14.94 22.45 3.14
C TYR A 196 13.62 22.75 3.82
N SER A 197 13.61 23.39 5.01
CA SER A 197 12.36 23.66 5.76
C SER A 197 11.29 24.38 4.93
N GLU A 198 11.66 25.36 4.10
CA GLU A 198 10.72 26.06 3.20
C GLU A 198 10.06 25.14 2.16
N ASN A 199 10.72 24.03 1.81
CA ASN A 199 10.26 23.04 0.85
C ASN A 199 9.77 21.74 1.53
N MET A 200 9.55 21.75 2.84
CA MET A 200 8.97 20.63 3.59
C MET A 200 7.51 20.93 3.92
N PHE A 201 6.68 19.89 3.98
CA PHE A 201 5.36 20.00 4.59
C PHE A 201 5.52 19.90 6.10
N SER A 202 5.30 21.00 6.79
CA SER A 202 5.34 21.06 8.26
C SER A 202 3.99 21.47 8.84
N PHE A 203 3.77 21.08 10.09
CA PHE A 203 2.57 21.42 10.85
C PHE A 203 2.92 21.50 12.33
N GLU A 204 2.19 22.33 13.08
CA GLU A 204 2.35 22.41 14.53
C GLU A 204 1.46 21.40 15.22
N ALA A 205 2.03 20.60 16.12
CA ALA A 205 1.30 19.73 17.02
C ALA A 205 2.02 19.71 18.38
N GLU A 206 1.28 19.69 19.49
CA GLU A 206 1.88 19.59 20.84
C GLU A 206 2.92 20.67 21.20
N LYS A 207 2.79 21.87 20.63
CA LYS A 207 3.78 22.97 20.74
C LYS A 207 5.16 22.65 20.14
N GLU A 208 5.23 21.60 19.33
CA GLU A 208 6.39 21.26 18.53
C GLU A 208 6.02 21.35 17.04
N ILE A 209 7.01 21.56 16.20
CA ILE A 209 6.81 21.57 14.75
C ILE A 209 7.13 20.15 14.26
N PHE A 210 6.20 19.54 13.55
CA PHE A 210 6.40 18.26 12.87
C PHE A 210 6.57 18.51 11.38
N ALA A 211 7.25 17.61 10.69
CA ALA A 211 7.32 17.66 9.24
C ALA A 211 7.29 16.28 8.61
N LEU A 212 6.65 16.20 7.44
CA LEU A 212 6.66 14.99 6.62
C LEU A 212 8.06 14.75 6.08
N LYS A 213 8.52 13.50 6.15
CA LYS A 213 9.88 13.15 5.75
C LYS A 213 10.16 13.47 4.28
N PRO A 214 11.17 14.31 3.96
CA PRO A 214 11.58 14.56 2.58
C PRO A 214 12.61 13.56 2.05
N MET A 215 13.14 12.72 2.94
CA MET A 215 14.12 11.64 2.68
C MET A 215 14.23 10.70 3.89
N ASN A 216 14.77 9.49 3.68
CA ASN A 216 14.85 8.44 4.70
C ASN A 216 16.11 8.51 5.57
N CYS A 217 17.11 9.32 5.20
CA CYS A 217 18.43 9.28 5.83
C CYS A 217 18.44 9.48 7.36
N PRO A 218 17.65 10.39 7.97
CA PRO A 218 17.72 10.60 9.42
C PRO A 218 17.15 9.41 10.19
N GLY A 219 16.05 8.82 9.71
CA GLY A 219 15.47 7.60 10.29
C GLY A 219 16.46 6.43 10.28
N HIS A 220 17.19 6.23 9.18
CA HIS A 220 18.22 5.19 9.11
C HIS A 220 19.40 5.45 10.04
N CYS A 221 19.75 6.71 10.31
CA CYS A 221 20.76 7.04 11.33
C CYS A 221 20.28 6.63 12.73
N LEU A 222 19.00 6.83 13.06
CA LEU A 222 18.43 6.36 14.33
C LEU A 222 18.44 4.83 14.43
N MET A 223 18.10 4.12 13.34
CA MET A 223 18.17 2.65 13.29
C MET A 223 19.61 2.14 13.49
N PHE A 224 20.59 2.81 12.91
CA PHE A 224 22.00 2.48 13.16
C PHE A 224 22.33 2.65 14.65
N ALA A 225 21.97 3.80 15.23
CA ALA A 225 22.28 4.20 16.60
C ALA A 225 21.53 3.41 17.68
N HIS A 226 20.46 2.69 17.35
CA HIS A 226 19.64 1.93 18.30
C HIS A 226 20.45 0.97 19.20
N ARG A 227 21.57 0.40 18.69
CA ARG A 227 22.45 -0.44 19.48
C ARG A 227 23.93 -0.25 19.11
N PRO A 228 24.87 -0.59 20.01
CA PRO A 228 26.29 -0.62 19.67
C PRO A 228 26.57 -1.51 18.47
N ARG A 229 27.49 -1.06 17.61
CA ARG A 229 27.88 -1.73 16.36
C ARG A 229 29.33 -2.15 16.39
N SER A 230 29.65 -3.30 15.80
CA SER A 230 31.02 -3.76 15.59
C SER A 230 31.45 -3.57 14.13
N TRP A 231 32.74 -3.35 13.88
CA TRP A 231 33.32 -3.36 12.54
C TRP A 231 33.00 -4.64 11.74
N ARG A 232 32.74 -5.76 12.44
CA ARG A 232 32.35 -7.04 11.82
C ARG A 232 31.00 -7.01 11.14
N GLU A 233 30.13 -6.06 11.52
CA GLU A 233 28.82 -5.86 10.90
C GLU A 233 28.90 -4.94 9.67
N MET A 234 30.08 -4.36 9.40
CA MET A 234 30.27 -3.45 8.27
C MET A 234 30.66 -4.23 7.00
N PRO A 235 30.13 -3.84 5.83
CA PRO A 235 29.18 -2.75 5.61
C PRO A 235 27.74 -3.14 5.99
N LEU A 236 27.10 -2.31 6.82
CA LEU A 236 25.67 -2.44 7.15
C LEU A 236 24.86 -1.75 6.05
N ARG A 237 23.82 -2.41 5.55
CA ARG A 237 22.98 -1.88 4.46
C ARG A 237 21.54 -1.84 4.91
N LEU A 238 20.96 -0.64 4.95
CA LEU A 238 19.53 -0.42 5.23
C LEU A 238 18.87 0.08 3.96
N ALA A 239 17.77 -0.55 3.54
CA ALA A 239 17.00 -0.15 2.36
C ALA A 239 15.55 0.10 2.76
N ASP A 240 14.94 1.13 2.17
CA ASP A 240 13.58 1.57 2.48
C ASP A 240 12.89 2.06 1.21
N PHE A 241 11.65 1.61 1.00
CA PHE A 241 10.71 2.10 -0.02
C PHE A 241 9.67 3.06 0.59
N GLY A 242 10.05 3.73 1.67
CA GLY A 242 9.22 4.64 2.42
C GLY A 242 8.71 5.81 1.58
N VAL A 243 7.48 6.23 1.88
CA VAL A 243 6.85 7.38 1.22
C VAL A 243 7.53 8.67 1.67
N LEU A 244 7.95 9.48 0.70
CA LEU A 244 8.62 10.76 0.89
C LEU A 244 7.75 11.91 0.38
N HIS A 245 7.92 13.08 1.01
CA HIS A 245 7.17 14.28 0.66
C HIS A 245 8.08 15.49 0.49
N ARG A 246 7.94 16.20 -0.63
CA ARG A 246 8.63 17.46 -0.91
C ARG A 246 7.61 18.49 -1.40
N ASN A 247 7.61 19.68 -0.81
CA ASN A 247 6.72 20.77 -1.19
C ASN A 247 7.24 21.47 -2.46
N GLU A 248 7.29 20.72 -3.56
CA GLU A 248 7.69 21.23 -4.87
C GLU A 248 6.77 22.38 -5.32
N LEU A 249 7.35 23.39 -5.98
CA LEU A 249 6.63 24.54 -6.53
C LEU A 249 5.53 24.05 -7.48
N SER A 250 4.30 24.55 -7.31
CA SER A 250 3.13 24.10 -8.07
C SER A 250 3.32 24.18 -9.58
N GLY A 251 3.98 25.23 -10.08
CA GLY A 251 4.29 25.42 -11.50
C GLY A 251 5.34 24.46 -12.07
N THR A 252 5.95 23.61 -11.25
CA THR A 252 6.98 22.65 -11.69
C THR A 252 6.48 21.20 -11.72
N LEU A 253 5.28 20.94 -11.21
CA LEU A 253 4.70 19.60 -11.18
C LEU A 253 4.39 19.11 -12.60
N SER A 254 4.68 17.85 -12.90
CA SER A 254 4.47 17.29 -14.24
C SER A 254 4.28 15.78 -14.21
N GLY A 255 3.03 15.35 -14.44
CA GLY A 255 2.65 13.94 -14.48
C GLY A 255 3.22 13.15 -13.31
N LEU A 256 3.90 12.04 -13.61
CA LEU A 256 4.65 11.24 -12.64
C LEU A 256 6.15 11.58 -12.58
N THR A 257 6.65 12.47 -13.44
CA THR A 257 8.08 12.83 -13.51
C THR A 257 8.52 13.76 -12.37
N ARG A 258 7.62 14.64 -11.91
CA ARG A 258 7.85 15.56 -10.79
C ARG A 258 6.58 15.73 -9.95
N VAL A 259 6.63 15.19 -8.74
CA VAL A 259 5.50 15.03 -7.82
C VAL A 259 5.88 15.48 -6.40
N ARG A 260 4.89 15.74 -5.56
CA ARG A 260 5.08 16.13 -4.15
C ARG A 260 5.18 14.95 -3.19
N ARG A 261 4.61 13.81 -3.56
CA ARG A 261 4.63 12.54 -2.81
C ARG A 261 5.21 11.48 -3.74
N PHE A 262 6.22 10.75 -3.28
CA PHE A 262 6.88 9.72 -4.08
C PHE A 262 7.48 8.63 -3.20
N GLN A 263 7.76 7.46 -3.78
CA GLN A 263 8.54 6.41 -3.16
C GLN A 263 9.89 6.30 -3.87
N GLN A 264 10.97 6.21 -3.09
CA GLN A 264 12.32 6.06 -3.62
C GLN A 264 12.84 4.68 -3.24
N ASP A 265 13.59 4.03 -4.13
CA ASP A 265 14.28 2.76 -3.86
C ASP A 265 15.58 2.99 -3.05
N ASP A 266 15.41 3.70 -1.95
CA ASP A 266 16.48 4.34 -1.20
C ASP A 266 17.22 3.33 -0.32
N ALA A 267 18.54 3.47 -0.23
CA ALA A 267 19.35 2.68 0.67
C ALA A 267 20.55 3.45 1.20
N HIS A 268 20.91 3.14 2.43
CA HIS A 268 21.99 3.77 3.18
C HIS A 268 22.96 2.69 3.63
N LEU A 269 24.19 2.77 3.13
CA LEU A 269 25.26 1.85 3.50
C LEU A 269 26.18 2.54 4.48
N PHE A 270 26.36 1.94 5.65
CA PHE A 270 27.32 2.38 6.65
C PHE A 270 28.59 1.56 6.47
N CYS A 271 29.67 2.20 6.04
CA CYS A 271 30.93 1.54 5.72
C CYS A 271 32.15 2.22 6.37
N THR A 272 33.33 1.61 6.19
CA THR A 272 34.61 2.11 6.68
C THR A 272 35.22 3.13 5.70
N MET A 273 36.01 4.09 6.20
CA MET A 273 36.58 5.22 5.43
C MET A 273 37.43 4.85 4.20
N GLU A 274 37.89 3.60 4.06
CA GLU A 274 38.83 3.18 3.01
C GLU A 274 38.25 3.15 1.58
N GLN A 275 36.99 3.57 1.37
CA GLN A 275 36.30 3.49 0.08
C GLN A 275 36.09 4.90 -0.51
N GLN A 276 37.02 5.35 -1.36
CA GLN A 276 36.94 6.67 -2.02
C GLN A 276 36.15 6.60 -3.34
N LEU A 277 35.19 7.51 -3.52
CA LEU A 277 34.26 7.57 -4.65
C LEU A 277 34.93 7.81 -6.01
N GLN A 278 36.02 8.60 -6.04
CA GLN A 278 36.73 8.92 -7.27
C GLN A 278 37.47 7.71 -7.84
N ASN A 279 38.18 6.96 -7.00
CA ASN A 279 38.82 5.71 -7.41
C ASN A 279 37.79 4.71 -7.93
N SER A 280 36.59 4.65 -7.33
CA SER A 280 35.50 3.80 -7.83
C SER A 280 35.01 4.20 -9.23
N LEU A 281 35.04 5.49 -9.58
CA LEU A 281 34.69 5.97 -10.93
C LEU A 281 35.83 5.73 -11.94
N ASP A 282 37.07 5.94 -11.52
CA ASP A 282 38.25 5.72 -12.36
C ASP A 282 38.41 4.20 -12.67
N ASP A 283 38.14 3.34 -11.68
CA ASP A 283 38.09 1.88 -11.85
C ASP A 283 36.89 1.41 -12.70
N PHE A 284 35.77 2.16 -12.69
CA PHE A 284 34.60 1.86 -13.54
C PHE A 284 34.92 2.03 -15.03
N GLY A 285 35.87 2.89 -15.38
CA GLY A 285 36.45 2.97 -16.73
C GLY A 285 35.59 3.65 -17.80
N GLU A 286 34.39 4.13 -17.47
CA GLU A 286 33.50 4.83 -18.39
C GLU A 286 33.66 6.37 -18.32
N PRO A 287 33.36 7.12 -19.40
CA PRO A 287 33.46 8.57 -19.40
C PRO A 287 32.50 9.24 -18.42
N TRP A 288 33.04 10.06 -17.53
CA TRP A 288 32.26 10.90 -16.61
C TRP A 288 32.72 12.36 -16.66
N LYS A 289 31.90 13.28 -16.16
CA LYS A 289 32.20 14.71 -16.08
C LYS A 289 31.92 15.24 -14.69
N LEU A 290 32.81 16.07 -14.18
CA LEU A 290 32.60 16.78 -12.92
C LEU A 290 31.54 17.89 -13.13
N ASN A 291 30.53 17.94 -12.26
CA ASN A 291 29.56 19.04 -12.22
C ASN A 291 29.73 19.85 -10.92
N PRO A 292 30.51 20.95 -10.92
CA PRO A 292 30.79 21.72 -9.72
C PRO A 292 29.52 22.33 -9.11
N GLY A 293 29.34 22.19 -7.79
CA GLY A 293 28.25 22.84 -7.04
C GLY A 293 26.95 22.05 -6.93
N ASP A 294 26.84 20.90 -7.59
CA ASP A 294 25.63 20.06 -7.56
C ASP A 294 25.63 19.06 -6.37
N GLY A 295 26.78 18.88 -5.69
CA GLY A 295 26.92 17.97 -4.55
C GLY A 295 25.87 18.19 -3.44
N ALA A 296 25.54 17.13 -2.71
CA ALA A 296 24.71 17.27 -1.52
C ALA A 296 25.45 18.11 -0.47
N PHE A 297 24.71 18.78 0.42
CA PHE A 297 25.33 19.62 1.45
C PHE A 297 26.26 18.84 2.41
N TYR A 298 26.14 17.50 2.42
CA TYR A 298 26.92 16.59 3.25
C TYR A 298 28.06 15.85 2.53
N GLY A 299 28.19 16.00 1.20
CA GLY A 299 29.32 15.42 0.46
C GLY A 299 29.11 15.23 -1.05
N PRO A 300 30.11 14.66 -1.74
CA PRO A 300 30.10 14.47 -3.19
C PRO A 300 29.09 13.39 -3.62
N LYS A 301 28.56 13.52 -4.83
CA LYS A 301 27.60 12.58 -5.42
C LYS A 301 27.97 12.20 -6.85
N ILE A 302 27.58 11.00 -7.24
CA ILE A 302 27.49 10.51 -8.62
C ILE A 302 26.02 10.53 -9.00
N ASP A 303 25.70 11.23 -10.08
CA ASP A 303 24.36 11.28 -10.65
C ASP A 303 24.34 10.57 -12.01
N ILE A 304 23.38 9.66 -12.16
CA ILE A 304 23.10 9.00 -13.43
C ILE A 304 21.83 9.62 -14.00
N THR A 305 21.99 10.24 -15.16
CA THR A 305 20.90 10.88 -15.90
C THR A 305 20.45 9.98 -17.05
N ILE A 306 19.14 9.84 -17.21
CA ILE A 306 18.51 9.07 -18.27
C ILE A 306 17.76 10.05 -19.18
N LYS A 307 17.81 9.81 -20.49
CA LYS A 307 17.06 10.57 -21.47
C LYS A 307 15.73 9.86 -21.75
N ASP A 308 14.62 10.57 -21.63
CA ASP A 308 13.30 10.02 -21.96
C ASP A 308 13.03 9.99 -23.47
N ALA A 309 11.88 9.43 -23.87
CA ALA A 309 11.50 9.23 -25.27
C ALA A 309 11.36 10.55 -26.06
N ILE A 310 11.07 11.67 -25.38
CA ILE A 310 10.94 12.99 -26.00
C ILE A 310 12.19 13.87 -25.84
N GLY A 311 13.24 13.31 -25.24
CA GLY A 311 14.58 13.87 -25.21
C GLY A 311 14.93 14.72 -23.98
N ARG A 312 14.09 14.72 -22.93
CA ARG A 312 14.41 15.39 -21.66
C ARG A 312 15.34 14.50 -20.82
N TYR A 313 16.22 15.14 -20.06
CA TYR A 313 17.11 14.44 -19.13
C TYR A 313 16.49 14.42 -17.73
N HIS A 314 16.50 13.24 -17.12
CA HIS A 314 16.01 12.99 -15.78
C HIS A 314 17.12 12.38 -14.95
N GLN A 315 17.41 12.95 -13.78
CA GLN A 315 18.26 12.31 -12.79
C GLN A 315 17.49 11.15 -12.13
N CYS A 316 18.05 9.94 -12.19
CA CYS A 316 17.44 8.73 -11.63
C CYS A 316 18.33 8.15 -10.54
N ALA A 317 19.32 7.33 -10.90
CA ALA A 317 20.23 6.75 -9.92
C ALA A 317 21.17 7.81 -9.35
N THR A 318 21.41 7.72 -8.05
CA THR A 318 22.41 8.55 -7.36
C THR A 318 23.21 7.71 -6.38
N ILE A 319 24.49 8.04 -6.21
CA ILE A 319 25.37 7.48 -5.19
C ILE A 319 26.07 8.65 -4.50
N GLN A 320 25.81 8.87 -3.22
CA GLN A 320 26.27 10.06 -2.51
C GLN A 320 27.05 9.66 -1.27
N LEU A 321 28.24 10.22 -1.08
CA LEU A 321 29.01 10.06 0.14
C LEU A 321 28.61 11.11 1.16
N ASP A 322 28.44 10.67 2.40
CA ASP A 322 28.10 11.53 3.53
C ASP A 322 29.03 11.26 4.71
N PHE A 323 29.76 12.32 5.06
CA PHE A 323 30.65 12.37 6.22
C PHE A 323 30.06 13.22 7.37
N GLN A 324 28.96 13.93 7.13
CA GLN A 324 28.36 14.89 8.06
C GLN A 324 27.29 14.27 8.94
N LEU A 325 26.39 13.45 8.39
CA LEU A 325 25.34 12.78 9.18
C LEU A 325 25.93 11.87 10.28
N PRO A 326 27.01 11.08 10.04
CA PRO A 326 27.67 10.35 11.11
C PRO A 326 28.16 11.23 12.26
N VAL A 327 28.61 12.46 11.97
CA VAL A 327 29.04 13.42 12.99
C VAL A 327 27.84 14.00 13.73
N ARG A 328 26.83 14.46 12.98
CA ARG A 328 25.62 15.09 13.52
C ARG A 328 24.81 14.19 14.44
N PHE A 329 24.69 12.91 14.08
CA PHE A 329 24.02 11.89 14.90
C PHE A 329 24.95 11.20 15.90
N ASN A 330 26.23 11.62 15.96
CA ASN A 330 27.25 10.99 16.79
C ASN A 330 27.36 9.46 16.59
N LEU A 331 27.23 9.00 15.34
CA LEU A 331 27.29 7.58 15.00
C LEU A 331 28.71 7.04 15.21
N THR A 332 28.82 5.92 15.89
CA THR A 332 30.08 5.24 16.19
C THR A 332 29.94 3.72 16.09
N TYR A 333 31.05 3.03 15.84
CA TYR A 333 31.18 1.58 15.92
C TYR A 333 32.53 1.19 16.53
N VAL A 334 32.61 -0.02 17.07
CA VAL A 334 33.85 -0.59 17.60
C VAL A 334 34.75 -1.04 16.45
N GLY A 335 35.87 -0.34 16.26
CA GLY A 335 36.90 -0.61 15.28
C GLY A 335 37.65 -1.92 15.49
N LYS A 336 38.47 -2.32 14.50
CA LYS A 336 39.31 -3.53 14.56
C LYS A 336 40.31 -3.51 15.72
N ASP A 337 40.75 -2.30 16.06
CA ASP A 337 41.63 -1.95 17.18
C ASP A 337 40.91 -1.97 18.55
N GLY A 338 39.60 -2.22 18.59
CA GLY A 338 38.78 -2.16 19.80
C GLY A 338 38.37 -0.76 20.19
N ASN A 339 38.70 0.27 19.40
CA ASN A 339 38.29 1.64 19.64
C ASN A 339 36.79 1.82 19.35
N ASP A 340 36.01 2.23 20.33
CA ASP A 340 34.55 2.41 20.22
C ASP A 340 34.14 3.76 19.62
N LYS A 341 35.10 4.63 19.28
CA LYS A 341 34.85 5.98 18.74
C LYS A 341 35.00 6.07 17.22
N THR A 342 35.18 4.96 16.52
CA THR A 342 35.35 4.98 15.07
C THR A 342 34.03 5.37 14.40
N ARG A 343 34.06 6.33 13.46
CA ARG A 343 32.86 6.79 12.76
C ARG A 343 32.68 6.07 11.41
N PRO A 344 31.43 5.69 11.06
CA PRO A 344 31.16 5.17 9.73
C PRO A 344 31.11 6.31 8.70
N VAL A 345 31.26 5.96 7.43
CA VAL A 345 30.85 6.77 6.28
C VAL A 345 29.49 6.25 5.82
N ILE A 346 28.61 7.15 5.38
CA ILE A 346 27.33 6.77 4.80
C ILE A 346 27.41 6.91 3.28
N ILE A 347 26.96 5.88 2.57
CA ILE A 347 26.68 5.93 1.13
C ILE A 347 25.16 5.94 0.97
N HIS A 348 24.60 7.06 0.51
CA HIS A 348 23.22 7.15 0.06
C HIS A 348 23.14 6.61 -1.36
N ARG A 349 22.20 5.72 -1.64
CA ARG A 349 21.97 5.22 -2.99
C ARG A 349 20.50 5.11 -3.33
N ALA A 350 20.18 5.47 -4.56
CA ALA A 350 18.94 5.10 -5.24
C ALA A 350 19.32 4.58 -6.64
N ILE A 351 18.66 3.53 -7.13
CA ILE A 351 18.94 2.95 -8.47
C ILE A 351 17.88 3.42 -9.47
N LEU A 352 16.61 3.36 -9.09
CA LEU A 352 15.53 3.87 -9.93
C LEU A 352 15.37 5.38 -9.76
N GLY A 353 15.70 5.91 -8.58
CA GLY A 353 15.25 7.22 -8.14
C GLY A 353 13.83 7.07 -7.57
N SER A 354 12.91 7.98 -7.92
CA SER A 354 11.52 7.73 -7.56
C SER A 354 10.88 6.69 -8.49
N VAL A 355 10.08 5.80 -7.90
CA VAL A 355 9.34 4.76 -8.63
C VAL A 355 8.38 5.41 -9.64
N GLU A 356 7.75 6.52 -9.26
CA GLU A 356 6.84 7.29 -10.12
C GLU A 356 7.56 7.83 -11.35
N ARG A 357 8.74 8.43 -11.17
CA ARG A 357 9.52 8.98 -12.29
C ARG A 357 10.00 7.87 -13.21
N MET A 358 10.52 6.78 -12.64
CA MET A 358 10.95 5.62 -13.43
C MET A 358 9.78 5.03 -14.22
N MET A 359 8.60 4.90 -13.61
CA MET A 359 7.38 4.45 -14.28
C MET A 359 6.99 5.37 -15.43
N ALA A 360 7.08 6.69 -15.26
CA ALA A 360 6.82 7.67 -16.31
C ALA A 360 7.78 7.49 -17.50
N ILE A 361 9.08 7.40 -17.21
CA ILE A 361 10.14 7.22 -18.22
C ILE A 361 9.92 5.92 -18.99
N LEU A 362 9.62 4.81 -18.30
CA LEU A 362 9.38 3.52 -18.94
C LEU A 362 8.08 3.54 -19.76
N ALA A 363 7.02 4.19 -19.27
CA ALA A 363 5.76 4.31 -20.01
C ALA A 363 5.95 5.07 -21.33
N GLU A 364 6.70 6.18 -21.30
CA GLU A 364 7.06 6.95 -22.50
C GLU A 364 7.96 6.11 -23.44
N ASN A 365 9.01 5.48 -22.90
CA ASN A 365 9.96 4.67 -23.67
C ASN A 365 9.31 3.48 -24.39
N TYR A 366 8.38 2.80 -23.73
CA TYR A 366 7.63 1.69 -24.33
C TYR A 366 6.37 2.12 -25.07
N SER A 367 5.95 3.39 -24.95
CA SER A 367 4.72 3.89 -25.55
C SER A 367 3.49 3.03 -25.19
N GLY A 368 3.46 2.51 -23.95
CA GLY A 368 2.45 1.57 -23.45
C GLY A 368 2.56 0.13 -23.96
N LYS A 369 3.50 -0.19 -24.85
CA LYS A 369 3.80 -1.55 -25.31
C LYS A 369 4.80 -2.24 -24.35
N TRP A 370 4.35 -2.50 -23.14
CA TRP A 370 5.18 -3.04 -22.05
C TRP A 370 5.81 -4.40 -22.38
N PRO A 371 7.07 -4.67 -21.96
CA PRO A 371 7.63 -6.02 -21.95
C PRO A 371 6.77 -6.96 -21.11
N PHE A 372 6.68 -8.24 -21.51
CA PHE A 372 5.77 -9.19 -20.88
C PHE A 372 5.89 -9.27 -19.36
N TRP A 373 7.10 -9.26 -18.82
CA TRP A 373 7.32 -9.37 -17.36
C TRP A 373 6.88 -8.14 -16.56
N LEU A 374 6.78 -6.97 -17.22
CA LEU A 374 6.39 -5.69 -16.63
C LEU A 374 4.94 -5.30 -16.94
N SER A 375 4.33 -5.94 -17.93
CA SER A 375 3.00 -5.60 -18.42
C SER A 375 1.91 -5.93 -17.38
N PRO A 376 0.99 -4.99 -17.08
CA PRO A 376 -0.20 -5.29 -16.29
C PRO A 376 -1.24 -6.11 -17.08
N ARG A 377 -1.07 -6.22 -18.40
CA ARG A 377 -1.99 -6.91 -19.32
C ARG A 377 -1.24 -8.05 -20.00
N GLN A 378 -1.00 -9.13 -19.26
CA GLN A 378 -0.14 -10.22 -19.74
C GLN A 378 -0.93 -11.16 -20.67
N VAL A 379 -2.13 -11.58 -20.27
CA VAL A 379 -2.96 -12.55 -21.00
C VAL A 379 -4.41 -12.07 -21.11
N MET A 380 -4.98 -12.14 -22.30
CA MET A 380 -6.42 -12.00 -22.53
C MET A 380 -6.99 -13.32 -23.04
N VAL A 381 -8.02 -13.86 -22.38
CA VAL A 381 -8.72 -15.07 -22.83
C VAL A 381 -10.01 -14.67 -23.56
N VAL A 382 -10.20 -15.21 -24.76
CA VAL A 382 -11.33 -14.89 -25.65
C VAL A 382 -12.03 -16.17 -26.09
N PRO A 383 -13.27 -16.44 -25.63
CA PRO A 383 -14.06 -17.56 -26.12
C PRO A 383 -14.59 -17.29 -27.55
N VAL A 384 -14.62 -18.33 -28.37
CA VAL A 384 -15.19 -18.28 -29.74
C VAL A 384 -16.71 -18.12 -29.71
N GLY A 385 -17.37 -18.62 -28.66
CA GLY A 385 -18.81 -18.49 -28.47
C GLY A 385 -19.25 -18.83 -27.04
N PRO A 386 -20.56 -18.69 -26.73
CA PRO A 386 -21.09 -18.79 -25.37
C PRO A 386 -20.82 -20.13 -24.68
N THR A 387 -20.78 -21.23 -25.45
CA THR A 387 -20.54 -22.59 -24.95
C THR A 387 -19.12 -22.81 -24.39
N CYS A 388 -18.20 -21.89 -24.69
CA CYS A 388 -16.81 -21.91 -24.25
C CYS A 388 -16.51 -20.91 -23.13
N GLU A 389 -17.49 -20.14 -22.64
CA GLU A 389 -17.27 -19.09 -21.63
C GLU A 389 -16.76 -19.64 -20.30
N GLU A 390 -17.35 -20.75 -19.81
CA GLU A 390 -16.90 -21.43 -18.58
C GLU A 390 -15.44 -21.89 -18.71
N TYR A 391 -15.07 -22.43 -19.87
CA TYR A 391 -13.70 -22.88 -20.13
C TYR A 391 -12.74 -21.68 -20.23
N ALA A 392 -13.17 -20.57 -20.82
CA ALA A 392 -12.38 -19.33 -20.86
C ALA A 392 -12.11 -18.78 -19.45
N GLN A 393 -13.13 -18.77 -18.59
CA GLN A 393 -12.99 -18.38 -17.18
C GLN A 393 -12.05 -19.33 -16.42
N GLN A 394 -12.15 -20.64 -16.66
CA GLN A 394 -11.24 -21.63 -16.10
C GLN A 394 -9.79 -21.37 -16.50
N VAL A 395 -9.51 -21.19 -17.79
CA VAL A 395 -8.16 -20.88 -18.30
C VAL A 395 -7.63 -19.57 -17.73
N CYS A 396 -8.49 -18.55 -17.60
CA CYS A 396 -8.13 -17.29 -16.96
C CYS A 396 -7.74 -17.50 -15.49
N LYS A 397 -8.51 -18.29 -14.74
CA LYS A 397 -8.22 -18.64 -13.36
C LYS A 397 -6.90 -19.40 -13.22
N GLU A 398 -6.66 -20.40 -14.06
CA GLU A 398 -5.41 -21.16 -14.08
C GLU A 398 -4.20 -20.26 -14.39
N ALA A 399 -4.34 -19.29 -15.29
CA ALA A 399 -3.30 -18.31 -15.58
C ALA A 399 -3.01 -17.39 -14.38
N SER A 400 -4.06 -16.92 -13.70
CA SER A 400 -3.95 -16.11 -12.49
C SER A 400 -3.30 -16.88 -11.33
N GLU A 401 -3.71 -18.13 -11.10
CA GLU A 401 -3.09 -19.04 -10.12
C GLU A 401 -1.62 -19.35 -10.46
N ALA A 402 -1.27 -19.36 -11.75
CA ALA A 402 0.10 -19.48 -12.22
C ALA A 402 0.95 -18.21 -11.99
N GLY A 403 0.35 -17.12 -11.49
CA GLY A 403 1.01 -15.84 -11.19
C GLY A 403 1.08 -14.89 -12.38
N LEU A 404 0.20 -15.02 -13.36
CA LEU A 404 0.08 -14.12 -14.51
C LEU A 404 -1.07 -13.13 -14.32
N MET A 405 -0.96 -11.93 -14.89
CA MET A 405 -2.08 -10.97 -14.97
C MET A 405 -2.97 -11.36 -16.16
N ALA A 406 -4.10 -12.02 -15.90
CA ALA A 406 -4.99 -12.54 -16.92
C ALA A 406 -6.41 -11.98 -16.77
N ASP A 407 -7.01 -11.64 -17.91
CA ASP A 407 -8.38 -11.18 -18.04
C ASP A 407 -9.15 -12.04 -19.06
N VAL A 408 -10.49 -12.00 -19.01
CA VAL A 408 -11.37 -12.72 -19.95
C VAL A 408 -12.41 -11.78 -20.57
N ASP A 409 -12.59 -11.87 -21.89
CA ASP A 409 -13.58 -11.07 -22.64
C ASP A 409 -14.84 -11.89 -22.95
N LEU A 410 -15.85 -11.74 -22.11
CA LEU A 410 -17.16 -12.40 -22.23
C LEU A 410 -18.22 -11.53 -22.93
N ASP A 411 -17.84 -10.44 -23.59
CA ASP A 411 -18.83 -9.52 -24.20
C ASP A 411 -19.52 -10.17 -25.41
N GLN A 412 -20.76 -10.62 -25.23
CA GLN A 412 -21.54 -11.30 -26.29
C GLN A 412 -21.96 -10.35 -27.43
N SER A 413 -21.86 -9.03 -27.24
CA SER A 413 -22.17 -8.05 -28.29
C SER A 413 -21.04 -7.88 -29.33
N CYS A 414 -19.86 -8.43 -29.06
CA CYS A 414 -18.68 -8.29 -29.90
C CYS A 414 -18.34 -9.59 -30.64
N THR A 415 -18.05 -9.48 -31.94
CA THR A 415 -17.52 -10.61 -32.72
C THR A 415 -16.15 -11.04 -32.22
N LEU A 416 -15.77 -12.31 -32.40
CA LEU A 416 -14.45 -12.84 -32.02
C LEU A 416 -13.30 -11.95 -32.52
N ASN A 417 -13.33 -11.55 -33.79
CA ASN A 417 -12.30 -10.69 -34.38
C ASN A 417 -12.26 -9.30 -33.72
N LYS A 418 -13.41 -8.75 -33.32
CA LYS A 418 -13.49 -7.48 -32.60
C LYS A 418 -12.88 -7.61 -31.20
N LYS A 419 -13.15 -8.71 -30.47
CA LYS A 419 -12.53 -8.99 -29.16
C LYS A 419 -11.02 -9.10 -29.25
N ILE A 420 -10.52 -9.90 -30.21
CA ILE A 420 -9.09 -10.03 -30.47
C ILE A 420 -8.48 -8.66 -30.80
N ARG A 421 -9.14 -7.86 -31.65
CA ARG A 421 -8.68 -6.52 -32.00
C ARG A 421 -8.65 -5.58 -30.79
N ASN A 422 -9.65 -5.64 -29.92
CA ASN A 422 -9.70 -4.85 -28.69
C ASN A 422 -8.53 -5.23 -27.76
N ALA A 423 -8.24 -6.52 -27.60
CA ALA A 423 -7.11 -7.00 -26.81
C ALA A 423 -5.76 -6.52 -27.38
N GLN A 424 -5.59 -6.52 -28.71
CA GLN A 424 -4.41 -5.97 -29.38
C GLN A 424 -4.26 -4.47 -29.14
N LEU A 425 -5.33 -3.70 -29.30
CA LEU A 425 -5.33 -2.26 -29.05
C LEU A 425 -5.04 -1.94 -27.58
N ALA A 426 -5.54 -2.76 -26.67
CA ALA A 426 -5.25 -2.67 -25.24
C ALA A 426 -3.83 -3.17 -24.86
N GLN A 427 -3.04 -3.64 -25.84
CA GLN A 427 -1.64 -4.08 -25.71
C GLN A 427 -1.41 -5.33 -24.86
N TYR A 428 -2.39 -6.26 -24.80
CA TYR A 428 -2.18 -7.57 -24.15
C TYR A 428 -1.06 -8.35 -24.84
N ASN A 429 -0.04 -8.81 -24.09
CA ASN A 429 1.09 -9.52 -24.70
C ASN A 429 0.65 -10.78 -25.43
N PHE A 430 -0.17 -11.60 -24.77
CA PHE A 430 -0.73 -12.83 -25.33
C PHE A 430 -2.26 -12.82 -25.29
N ILE A 431 -2.86 -13.37 -26.33
CA ILE A 431 -4.30 -13.53 -26.49
C ILE A 431 -4.58 -15.01 -26.70
N PHE A 432 -5.31 -15.62 -25.77
CA PHE A 432 -5.69 -17.02 -25.81
C PHE A 432 -7.10 -17.12 -26.39
N VAL A 433 -7.23 -17.77 -27.54
CA VAL A 433 -8.53 -18.04 -28.15
C VAL A 433 -8.94 -19.47 -27.79
N VAL A 434 -10.16 -19.63 -27.27
CA VAL A 434 -10.69 -20.93 -26.86
C VAL A 434 -12.02 -21.24 -27.56
N GLY A 435 -12.05 -22.33 -28.33
CA GLY A 435 -13.25 -22.89 -28.93
C GLY A 435 -13.52 -24.31 -28.44
N GLU A 436 -14.51 -24.98 -29.04
CA GLU A 436 -14.91 -26.35 -28.66
C GLU A 436 -13.77 -27.36 -28.85
N LYS A 437 -12.95 -27.16 -29.89
CA LYS A 437 -11.79 -28.01 -30.16
C LYS A 437 -10.74 -27.88 -29.04
N GLU A 438 -10.42 -26.64 -28.66
CA GLU A 438 -9.48 -26.34 -27.60
C GLU A 438 -10.00 -26.85 -26.23
N LYS A 439 -11.30 -26.68 -25.96
CA LYS A 439 -11.97 -27.19 -24.75
C LYS A 439 -11.86 -28.71 -24.63
N ALA A 440 -12.08 -29.44 -25.72
CA ALA A 440 -11.98 -30.91 -25.72
C ALA A 440 -10.56 -31.42 -25.43
N GLY A 441 -9.53 -30.64 -25.79
CA GLY A 441 -8.12 -31.00 -25.64
C GLY A 441 -7.41 -30.39 -24.43
N ASN A 442 -8.12 -29.65 -23.55
CA ASN A 442 -7.50 -28.79 -22.53
C ASN A 442 -6.36 -27.92 -23.11
N ALA A 443 -6.65 -27.29 -24.25
CA ALA A 443 -5.71 -26.50 -25.03
C ALA A 443 -6.21 -25.07 -25.23
N ILE A 444 -5.36 -24.23 -25.83
CA ILE A 444 -5.61 -22.85 -26.19
C ILE A 444 -4.95 -22.55 -27.53
N ASN A 445 -5.53 -21.66 -28.33
CA ASN A 445 -4.85 -21.09 -29.49
C ASN A 445 -4.16 -19.78 -29.09
N VAL A 446 -2.82 -19.76 -29.15
CA VAL A 446 -2.04 -18.62 -28.67
C VAL A 446 -1.75 -17.63 -29.78
N ARG A 447 -2.03 -16.36 -29.52
CA ARG A 447 -1.71 -15.22 -30.38
C ARG A 447 -0.96 -14.14 -29.61
N THR A 448 -0.19 -13.32 -30.31
CA THR A 448 0.49 -12.15 -29.74
C THR A 448 -0.25 -10.85 -30.08
N ARG A 449 0.06 -9.75 -29.38
CA ARG A 449 -0.43 -8.39 -29.73
C ARG A 449 -0.15 -7.96 -31.17
N ASP A 450 0.93 -8.46 -31.78
CA ASP A 450 1.29 -8.17 -33.17
C ASP A 450 0.65 -9.17 -34.16
N ASN A 451 -0.35 -9.93 -33.70
CA ASN A 451 -1.14 -10.89 -34.49
C ASN A 451 -0.34 -12.11 -35.01
N LYS A 452 0.85 -12.39 -34.47
CA LYS A 452 1.55 -13.65 -34.72
C LYS A 452 0.80 -14.79 -34.03
N ILE A 453 0.42 -15.81 -34.81
CA ILE A 453 -0.28 -17.00 -34.32
C ILE A 453 0.75 -18.09 -34.03
N HIS A 454 0.75 -18.58 -32.80
CA HIS A 454 1.64 -19.66 -32.33
C HIS A 454 0.96 -21.04 -32.36
N GLY A 455 -0.34 -21.08 -32.68
CA GLY A 455 -1.11 -22.31 -32.84
C GLY A 455 -1.68 -22.84 -31.54
N GLU A 456 -2.11 -24.09 -31.58
CA GLU A 456 -2.73 -24.79 -30.45
C GLU A 456 -1.65 -25.33 -29.50
N VAL A 457 -1.76 -25.01 -28.22
CA VAL A 457 -0.84 -25.45 -27.15
C VAL A 457 -1.70 -25.89 -25.96
N SER A 458 -1.31 -26.95 -25.25
CA SER A 458 -2.00 -27.33 -24.01
C SER A 458 -1.87 -26.22 -22.97
N VAL A 459 -2.92 -26.01 -22.16
CA VAL A 459 -2.92 -24.97 -21.12
C VAL A 459 -1.71 -25.09 -20.18
N PRO A 460 -1.37 -26.27 -19.63
CA PRO A 460 -0.24 -26.40 -18.73
C PRO A 460 1.11 -26.02 -19.36
N LEU A 461 1.33 -26.42 -20.62
CA LEU A 461 2.58 -26.13 -21.33
C LEU A 461 2.72 -24.64 -21.65
N ALA A 462 1.62 -23.98 -22.03
CA ALA A 462 1.61 -22.55 -22.29
C ALA A 462 1.92 -21.75 -21.01
N LEU A 463 1.29 -22.11 -19.89
CA LEU A 463 1.53 -21.45 -18.61
C LEU A 463 2.97 -21.66 -18.12
N GLU A 464 3.54 -22.86 -18.27
CA GLU A 464 4.94 -23.13 -17.92
C GLU A 464 5.91 -22.26 -18.75
N LYS A 465 5.69 -22.18 -20.08
CA LYS A 465 6.47 -21.31 -20.97
C LYS A 465 6.38 -19.85 -20.56
N LEU A 466 5.16 -19.35 -20.34
CA LEU A 466 4.96 -17.96 -19.92
C LEU A 466 5.63 -17.67 -18.57
N ARG A 467 5.57 -18.57 -17.60
CA ARG A 467 6.30 -18.40 -16.33
C ARG A 467 7.80 -18.29 -16.54
N LYS A 468 8.39 -19.13 -17.41
CA LYS A 468 9.82 -19.06 -17.77
C LYS A 468 10.16 -17.72 -18.44
N LEU A 469 9.34 -17.26 -19.38
CA LEU A 469 9.52 -15.97 -20.04
C LEU A 469 9.43 -14.81 -19.05
N LYS A 470 8.43 -14.81 -18.15
CA LYS A 470 8.28 -13.80 -17.08
C LYS A 470 9.51 -13.77 -16.17
N ALA A 471 9.99 -14.94 -15.75
CA ALA A 471 11.16 -15.07 -14.87
C ALA A 471 12.46 -14.62 -15.55
N SER A 472 12.62 -14.89 -16.85
CA SER A 472 13.80 -14.48 -17.63
C SER A 472 13.91 -12.96 -17.83
N ARG A 473 12.81 -12.22 -17.63
CA ARG A 473 12.68 -10.78 -17.91
C ARG A 473 13.09 -10.40 -19.34
N THR A 474 12.93 -11.33 -20.29
CA THR A 474 13.19 -11.08 -21.71
C THR A 474 12.34 -9.91 -22.22
N LEU A 475 12.93 -9.09 -23.09
CA LEU A 475 12.23 -8.01 -23.78
C LEU A 475 11.43 -8.51 -25.00
N ARG A 476 11.61 -9.78 -25.38
CA ARG A 476 11.14 -10.38 -26.64
C ARG A 476 10.27 -11.62 -26.41
N ALA A 477 9.48 -11.61 -25.34
CA ALA A 477 8.70 -12.77 -24.91
C ALA A 477 7.74 -13.28 -26.02
N GLU A 478 7.14 -12.38 -26.78
CA GLU A 478 6.21 -12.70 -27.86
C GLU A 478 6.87 -13.40 -29.06
N GLU A 479 8.17 -13.17 -29.25
CA GLU A 479 8.99 -13.78 -30.30
C GLU A 479 9.56 -15.13 -29.86
N GLU A 480 9.88 -15.25 -28.57
CA GLU A 480 10.53 -16.41 -27.93
C GLU A 480 9.55 -17.49 -27.43
N PHE A 481 8.24 -17.20 -27.39
CA PHE A 481 7.17 -18.16 -27.08
C PHE A 481 7.11 -19.31 -28.10
#